data_AF-A0A949HRV1-F1
#
_entry.id   AF-A0A949HRV1-F1
#
_cell.length_a   1.000
_cell.length_b   1.000
_cell.length_c   1.000
_cell.angle_alpha   90.00
_cell.angle_beta   90.00
_cell.angle_gamma   90.00
#
_symmetry.space_group_name_H-M   'P 1'
#
loop_
_entity.id
_entity.type
_entity.pdbx_description
1 polymer ?
#
loop_
_entity_poly.entity_id
_entity_poly.type
_entity_poly.pdbx_seq_one_letter_code
_entity_poly.pdbx_strand_id
1 'polypeptide(L)'
;MDDLLWPHFQPLWRDLVAVSSTNILVAGGYGLFLKQHWLSRSASLPTVVPIPNWLDTTPRVTKDVDLVLGLDLIKNASHQKSVVSALKQNGFEASDRESEQRWKFLKRLSGDQLIVVEMHAQRPDPGVDGITATDKRVKHKPSLGEQGVHGRTNPEAVGSELHQFQFSFDGVNLVVPNPVTWSVMKLTATRDRWVLSQDLASVKNFGSSVVCKPPSMHKMCTASLP
;
A
#
# COMPACT_ATOMS: atom_id res chain seq x y z
N MET A 1 -21.59 -5.28 0.18
CA MET A 1 -20.29 -5.51 0.86
C MET A 1 -19.94 -4.18 1.49
N ASP A 2 -19.87 -4.13 2.81
CA ASP A 2 -19.74 -2.86 3.52
C ASP A 2 -18.29 -2.41 3.50
N ASP A 3 -18.03 -1.22 2.97
CA ASP A 3 -16.71 -0.61 2.98
C ASP A 3 -16.38 -0.14 4.40
N LEU A 4 -15.63 -0.97 5.13
CA LEU A 4 -15.19 -0.67 6.49
C LEU A 4 -14.07 0.39 6.54
N LEU A 5 -13.43 0.72 5.42
CA LEU A 5 -12.41 1.75 5.35
C LEU A 5 -13.01 3.14 5.17
N TRP A 6 -14.12 3.26 4.42
CA TRP A 6 -14.70 4.56 4.06
C TRP A 6 -14.93 5.52 5.23
N PRO A 7 -15.54 5.09 6.37
CA PRO A 7 -15.79 5.99 7.51
C PRO A 7 -14.52 6.59 8.12
N HIS A 8 -13.36 5.98 7.89
CA HIS A 8 -12.07 6.43 8.40
C HIS A 8 -11.21 7.09 7.34
N PHE A 9 -11.35 6.65 6.08
CA PHE A 9 -10.64 7.21 4.95
C PHE A 9 -11.21 8.54 4.50
N GLN A 10 -12.54 8.68 4.39
CA GLN A 10 -13.17 9.92 3.90
C GLN A 10 -12.76 11.17 4.70
N PRO A 11 -12.81 11.21 6.05
CA PRO A 11 -12.38 12.38 6.80
C PRO A 11 -10.88 12.64 6.63
N LEU A 12 -10.04 11.60 6.70
CA LEU A 12 -8.60 11.72 6.47
C LEU A 12 -8.31 12.32 5.08
N TRP A 13 -8.97 11.83 4.03
CA TRP A 13 -8.76 12.31 2.67
C TRP A 13 -9.12 13.79 2.53
N ARG A 14 -10.22 14.26 3.15
CA ARG A 14 -10.59 15.68 3.14
C ARG A 14 -9.50 16.54 3.76
N ASP A 15 -8.96 16.13 4.90
CA ASP A 15 -7.90 16.86 5.59
C ASP A 15 -6.60 16.85 4.78
N LEU A 16 -6.25 15.69 4.20
CA LEU A 16 -5.08 15.56 3.32
C LEU A 16 -5.17 16.47 2.09
N VAL A 17 -6.32 16.53 1.42
CA VAL A 17 -6.54 17.42 0.27
C VAL A 17 -6.46 18.89 0.70
N ALA A 18 -7.07 19.25 1.82
CA ALA A 18 -7.04 20.62 2.34
C ALA A 18 -5.61 21.12 2.63
N VAL A 19 -4.72 20.23 3.09
CA VAL A 19 -3.36 20.62 3.51
C VAL A 19 -2.27 20.41 2.47
N SER A 20 -2.51 19.59 1.44
CA SER A 20 -1.48 19.20 0.46
C SER A 20 -1.75 19.68 -0.97
N SER A 21 -2.93 20.26 -1.21
CA SER A 21 -3.41 20.95 -2.41
C SER A 21 -3.36 20.22 -3.76
N THR A 22 -2.50 19.22 -4.01
CA THR A 22 -2.50 18.40 -5.26
C THR A 22 -1.53 17.19 -5.27
N ASN A 23 -0.80 16.88 -4.19
CA ASN A 23 0.36 15.98 -4.29
C ASN A 23 0.21 14.63 -3.57
N ILE A 24 -1.02 14.16 -3.38
CA ILE A 24 -1.32 12.83 -2.84
C ILE A 24 -2.33 12.16 -3.75
N LEU A 25 -2.06 10.92 -4.13
CA LEU A 25 -2.96 10.09 -4.93
C LEU A 25 -3.36 8.85 -4.13
N VAL A 26 -4.61 8.40 -4.29
CA VAL A 26 -5.05 7.11 -3.79
C VAL A 26 -4.65 6.03 -4.78
N ALA A 27 -3.93 5.02 -4.33
CA ALA A 27 -3.44 3.92 -5.15
C ALA A 27 -3.91 2.57 -4.58
N GLY A 28 -3.19 1.50 -4.93
CA GLY A 28 -3.35 0.22 -4.26
C GLY A 28 -4.63 -0.53 -4.61
N GLY A 29 -5.06 -1.40 -3.69
CA GLY A 29 -6.34 -2.11 -3.80
C GLY A 29 -7.53 -1.20 -3.57
N TYR A 30 -7.41 -0.27 -2.61
CA TYR A 30 -8.53 0.55 -2.19
C TYR A 30 -8.92 1.61 -3.22
N GLY A 31 -7.95 2.27 -3.86
CA GLY A 31 -8.26 3.19 -4.95
C GLY A 31 -8.97 2.50 -6.12
N LEU A 32 -8.59 1.26 -6.45
CA LEU A 32 -9.29 0.48 -7.48
C LEU A 32 -10.71 0.13 -7.06
N PHE A 33 -10.90 -0.28 -5.80
CA PHE A 33 -12.21 -0.55 -5.23
C PHE A 33 -13.13 0.67 -5.37
N LEU A 34 -12.68 1.86 -4.95
CA LEU A 34 -13.45 3.10 -5.06
C LEU A 34 -13.75 3.46 -6.52
N LYS A 35 -12.78 3.31 -7.42
CA LYS A 35 -12.97 3.58 -8.86
C LYS A 35 -13.98 2.62 -9.49
N GLN A 36 -13.95 1.33 -9.14
CA GLN A 36 -14.91 0.35 -9.63
C GLN A 36 -16.32 0.63 -9.12
N HIS A 37 -16.45 1.01 -7.85
CA HIS A 37 -17.72 1.45 -7.27
C HIS A 37 -18.26 2.72 -7.94
N TRP A 38 -17.40 3.68 -8.26
CA TRP A 38 -17.79 4.87 -9.01
C TRP A 38 -18.23 4.51 -10.45
N LEU A 39 -17.49 3.65 -11.14
CA LEU A 39 -17.81 3.19 -12.49
C LEU A 39 -19.14 2.42 -12.56
N SER A 40 -19.41 1.54 -11.58
CA SER A 40 -20.67 0.78 -11.56
C SER A 40 -21.90 1.67 -11.35
N ARG A 41 -21.74 2.79 -10.64
CA ARG A 41 -22.76 3.84 -10.49
C ARG A 41 -22.86 4.77 -11.72
N SER A 42 -21.88 4.70 -12.63
CA SER A 42 -21.73 5.60 -13.79
C SER A 42 -21.85 4.82 -15.10
N ALA A 43 -22.88 3.97 -15.22
CA ALA A 43 -23.04 3.01 -16.31
C ALA A 43 -23.06 3.62 -17.74
N SER A 44 -23.30 4.93 -17.85
CA SER A 44 -23.29 5.65 -19.13
C SER A 44 -21.89 6.05 -19.61
N LEU A 45 -20.84 5.87 -18.79
CA LEU A 45 -19.47 6.21 -19.19
C LEU A 45 -18.91 5.17 -20.16
N PRO A 46 -18.45 5.57 -21.35
CA PRO A 46 -17.84 4.65 -22.30
C PRO A 46 -16.50 4.15 -21.75
N THR A 47 -16.34 2.83 -21.67
CA THR A 47 -15.10 2.14 -21.32
C THR A 47 -14.60 1.33 -22.51
N VAL A 48 -13.27 1.13 -22.60
CA VAL A 48 -12.65 0.32 -23.67
C VAL A 48 -13.23 -1.09 -23.71
N VAL A 49 -13.49 -1.67 -22.53
CA VAL A 49 -14.26 -2.91 -22.37
C VAL A 49 -15.51 -2.57 -21.57
N PRO A 50 -16.73 -2.77 -22.12
CA PRO A 50 -17.98 -2.51 -21.39
C PRO A 50 -18.02 -3.27 -20.06
N ILE A 51 -18.44 -2.61 -18.97
CA ILE A 51 -18.52 -3.20 -17.62
C ILE A 51 -19.32 -4.51 -17.60
N PRO A 52 -20.46 -4.65 -18.31
CA PRO A 52 -21.20 -5.92 -18.35
C PRO A 52 -20.40 -7.12 -18.89
N ASN A 53 -19.31 -6.86 -19.62
CA ASN A 53 -18.45 -7.90 -20.20
C ASN A 53 -17.28 -8.28 -19.30
N TRP A 54 -17.14 -7.68 -18.11
CA TRP A 54 -16.06 -8.01 -17.19
C TRP A 54 -16.37 -9.34 -16.48
N LEU A 55 -15.37 -10.22 -16.42
CA LEU A 55 -15.50 -11.57 -15.84
C LEU A 55 -15.77 -11.54 -14.32
N ASP A 56 -15.29 -10.50 -13.63
CA ASP A 56 -15.53 -10.24 -12.22
C ASP A 56 -15.68 -8.73 -12.02
N THR A 57 -16.90 -8.30 -11.70
CA THR A 57 -17.22 -6.90 -11.42
C THR A 57 -17.24 -6.61 -9.92
N THR A 58 -17.00 -7.61 -9.06
CA THR A 58 -17.06 -7.45 -7.61
C THR A 58 -15.81 -6.70 -7.13
N PRO A 59 -15.94 -5.49 -6.58
CA PRO A 59 -14.80 -4.76 -6.06
C PRO A 59 -14.19 -5.53 -4.88
N ARG A 60 -12.88 -5.80 -4.93
CA ARG A 60 -12.19 -6.50 -3.84
C ARG A 60 -11.87 -5.52 -2.72
N VAL A 61 -12.37 -5.81 -1.52
CA VAL A 61 -12.03 -5.04 -0.32
C VAL A 61 -10.60 -5.34 0.13
N THR A 62 -9.90 -4.29 0.55
CA THR A 62 -8.58 -4.35 1.18
C THR A 62 -8.67 -3.77 2.60
N LYS A 63 -7.68 -4.03 3.44
CA LYS A 63 -7.58 -3.47 4.80
C LYS A 63 -6.65 -2.26 4.89
N ASP A 64 -5.95 -1.98 3.79
CA ASP A 64 -4.90 -0.98 3.74
C ASP A 64 -5.20 0.07 2.65
N VAL A 65 -4.87 1.32 2.94
CA VAL A 65 -4.94 2.46 2.02
C VAL A 65 -3.52 2.78 1.56
N ASP A 66 -3.26 2.63 0.26
CA ASP A 66 -2.01 3.06 -0.35
C ASP A 66 -2.15 4.50 -0.87
N LEU A 67 -1.25 5.37 -0.43
CA LEU A 67 -1.13 6.74 -0.90
C LEU A 67 0.18 6.91 -1.66
N VAL A 68 0.15 7.56 -2.82
CA VAL A 68 1.37 7.97 -3.54
C VAL A 68 1.60 9.45 -3.26
N LEU A 69 2.76 9.77 -2.70
CA LEU A 69 3.21 11.12 -2.42
C LEU A 69 4.00 11.67 -3.61
N GLY A 70 3.65 12.88 -4.04
CA GLY A 70 4.44 13.61 -5.03
C GLY A 70 5.76 14.10 -4.45
N LEU A 71 6.78 14.21 -5.29
CA LEU A 71 8.13 14.60 -4.84
C LEU A 71 8.14 16.03 -4.27
N ASP A 72 7.30 16.92 -4.79
CA ASP A 72 7.18 18.29 -4.29
C ASP A 72 6.57 18.38 -2.89
N LEU A 73 5.66 17.44 -2.54
CA LEU A 73 5.21 17.29 -1.16
C LEU A 73 6.38 16.86 -0.27
N ILE A 74 7.19 15.90 -0.73
CA ILE A 74 8.34 15.42 0.03
C ILE A 74 9.39 16.53 0.21
N LYS A 75 9.58 17.43 -0.76
CA LYS A 75 10.49 18.58 -0.63
C LYS A 75 9.97 19.68 0.29
N ASN A 76 8.68 19.73 0.57
CA ASN A 76 8.09 20.83 1.34
C ASN A 76 7.87 20.45 2.80
N ALA A 77 8.74 20.94 3.68
CA ALA A 77 8.65 20.68 5.13
C ALA A 77 7.34 21.14 5.76
N SER A 78 6.75 22.25 5.29
CA SER A 78 5.46 22.74 5.80
C SER A 78 4.32 21.80 5.43
N HIS A 79 4.26 21.36 4.17
CA HIS A 79 3.24 20.41 3.72
C HIS A 79 3.38 19.07 4.45
N GLN A 80 4.60 18.56 4.64
CA GLN A 80 4.81 17.33 5.40
C GLN A 80 4.30 17.44 6.84
N LYS A 81 4.59 18.54 7.53
CA LYS A 81 4.08 18.80 8.89
C LYS A 81 2.56 18.80 8.91
N SER A 82 1.93 19.43 7.93
CA SER A 82 0.47 19.44 7.83
C SER A 82 -0.11 18.04 7.57
N VAL A 83 0.55 17.21 6.75
CA VAL A 83 0.16 15.80 6.56
C VAL A 83 0.25 15.00 7.85
N VAL A 84 1.34 15.16 8.62
CA VAL A 84 1.47 14.51 9.94
C VAL A 84 0.36 14.98 10.89
N SER A 85 0.03 16.27 10.90
CA SER A 85 -1.06 16.80 11.70
C SER A 85 -2.41 16.21 11.30
N ALA A 86 -2.71 16.12 9.99
CA ALA A 86 -3.94 15.53 9.48
C ALA A 86 -4.08 14.05 9.86
N LEU A 87 -2.99 13.27 9.75
CA LEU A 87 -2.96 11.87 10.21
C LEU A 87 -3.30 11.76 11.69
N LYS A 88 -2.62 12.55 12.54
CA LYS A 88 -2.83 12.53 14.00
C LYS A 88 -4.24 12.95 14.39
N GLN A 89 -4.79 14.00 13.76
CA GLN A 89 -6.17 14.46 13.97
C GLN A 89 -7.19 13.37 13.63
N ASN A 90 -6.89 12.53 12.65
CA ASN A 90 -7.71 11.40 12.25
C ASN A 90 -7.43 10.12 13.05
N GLY A 91 -6.59 10.18 14.10
CA GLY A 91 -6.28 9.04 14.98
C GLY A 91 -5.31 8.03 14.37
N PHE A 92 -4.50 8.43 13.39
CA PHE A 92 -3.43 7.61 12.84
C PHE A 92 -2.09 7.92 13.52
N GLU A 93 -1.39 6.88 13.92
CA GLU A 93 -0.06 6.93 14.54
C GLU A 93 0.97 6.22 13.66
N ALA A 94 2.25 6.58 13.76
CA ALA A 94 3.28 5.88 12.99
C ALA A 94 3.41 4.42 13.46
N SER A 95 3.75 3.50 12.54
CA SER A 95 3.97 2.08 12.86
C SER A 95 4.97 1.90 14.00
N ASP A 96 4.68 0.98 14.91
CA ASP A 96 5.57 0.60 16.03
C ASP A 96 6.89 -0.02 15.53
N ARG A 97 6.92 -0.51 14.29
CA ARG A 97 8.12 -1.07 13.66
C ARG A 97 9.00 0.05 13.14
N GLU A 98 10.18 0.22 13.73
CA GLU A 98 11.17 1.23 13.35
C GLU A 98 11.42 1.26 11.83
N SER A 99 11.53 0.08 11.22
CA SER A 99 11.82 -0.05 9.79
C SER A 99 10.72 0.48 8.87
N GLU A 100 9.51 0.71 9.38
CA GLU A 100 8.29 1.17 8.68
C GLU A 100 7.84 2.57 9.12
N GLN A 101 8.42 3.10 10.19
CA GLN A 101 8.05 4.40 10.74
C GLN A 101 8.10 5.50 9.67
N ARG A 102 7.11 6.39 9.73
CA ARG A 102 6.91 7.60 8.90
C ARG A 102 6.40 7.38 7.48
N TRP A 103 6.36 6.15 6.96
CA TRP A 103 5.57 5.87 5.74
C TRP A 103 4.40 4.92 6.00
N LYS A 104 4.37 4.23 7.15
CA LYS A 104 3.25 3.38 7.55
C LYS A 104 2.60 3.96 8.80
N PHE A 105 1.30 4.16 8.73
CA PHE A 105 0.49 4.72 9.80
C PHE A 105 -0.69 3.80 10.12
N LEU A 106 -1.01 3.72 11.40
CA LEU A 106 -1.91 2.74 11.98
C LEU A 106 -3.02 3.47 12.74
N LYS A 107 -4.26 3.06 12.53
CA LYS A 107 -5.39 3.45 13.37
C LYS A 107 -6.02 2.19 13.95
N ARG A 108 -5.94 2.07 15.28
CA ARG A 108 -6.50 0.94 16.02
C ARG A 108 -7.98 1.22 16.29
N LEU A 109 -8.84 0.27 15.94
CA LEU A 109 -10.27 0.29 16.21
C LEU A 109 -10.60 -0.72 17.32
N SER A 110 -11.88 -0.84 17.69
CA SER A 110 -12.34 -1.87 18.61
C SER A 110 -12.12 -3.29 18.08
N GLY A 111 -11.84 -4.24 18.96
CA GLY A 111 -11.78 -5.67 18.62
C GLY A 111 -10.61 -6.07 17.70
N ASP A 112 -9.41 -5.54 17.98
CA ASP A 112 -8.16 -5.79 17.24
C ASP A 112 -8.17 -5.40 15.75
N GLN A 113 -9.20 -4.68 15.30
CA GLN A 113 -9.26 -4.18 13.94
C GLN A 113 -8.26 -3.02 13.75
N LEU A 114 -7.50 -3.10 12.66
CA LEU A 114 -6.46 -2.14 12.32
C LEU A 114 -6.73 -1.58 10.92
N ILE A 115 -6.64 -0.26 10.79
CA ILE A 115 -6.57 0.40 9.49
C ILE A 115 -5.14 0.86 9.26
N VAL A 116 -4.63 0.56 8.08
CA VAL A 116 -3.27 0.90 7.69
C VAL A 116 -3.31 1.93 6.56
N VAL A 117 -2.50 2.97 6.69
CA VAL A 117 -2.15 3.88 5.61
C VAL A 117 -0.68 3.67 5.28
N GLU A 118 -0.39 3.30 4.03
CA GLU A 118 0.98 3.20 3.51
C GLU A 118 1.24 4.29 2.49
N MET A 119 2.35 5.01 2.67
CA MET A 119 2.80 6.06 1.79
C MET A 119 3.92 5.53 0.91
N HIS A 120 3.78 5.74 -0.39
CA HIS A 120 4.75 5.37 -1.41
C HIS A 120 5.20 6.63 -2.15
N ALA A 121 6.38 6.58 -2.76
CA ALA A 121 6.85 7.64 -3.63
C ALA A 121 7.68 7.04 -4.76
N GLN A 122 7.65 7.69 -5.93
CA GLN A 122 8.57 7.37 -7.00
C GLN A 122 10.02 7.56 -6.54
N ARG A 123 10.94 6.79 -7.13
CA ARG A 123 12.37 7.08 -6.97
C ARG A 123 12.67 8.38 -7.72
N PRO A 124 13.23 9.41 -7.06
CA PRO A 124 13.63 10.61 -7.77
C PRO A 124 14.83 10.32 -8.67
N ASP A 125 15.01 11.14 -9.70
CA ASP A 125 16.24 11.15 -10.48
C ASP A 125 17.47 11.48 -9.58
N PRO A 126 18.67 11.01 -9.96
CA PRO A 126 19.89 11.37 -9.25
C PRO A 126 20.07 12.89 -9.17
N GLY A 127 20.36 13.41 -7.98
CA GLY A 127 20.66 14.84 -7.79
C GLY A 127 19.46 15.75 -7.56
N VAL A 128 18.24 15.22 -7.40
CA VAL A 128 17.08 16.05 -7.01
C VAL A 128 17.30 16.70 -5.63
N ASP A 129 17.28 18.03 -5.61
CA ASP A 129 17.44 18.83 -4.39
C ASP A 129 16.28 18.65 -3.41
N GLY A 130 16.57 18.83 -2.11
CA GLY A 130 15.58 18.75 -1.04
C GLY A 130 15.09 17.34 -0.70
N ILE A 131 15.63 16.30 -1.35
CA ILE A 131 15.26 14.89 -1.12
C ILE A 131 16.48 14.04 -0.78
N THR A 132 16.29 13.07 0.11
CA THR A 132 17.18 11.92 0.30
C THR A 132 16.41 10.66 -0.08
N ALA A 133 16.95 9.87 -1.00
CA ALA A 133 16.35 8.63 -1.46
C ALA A 133 17.30 7.43 -1.29
N THR A 134 16.75 6.31 -0.85
CA THR A 134 17.37 4.98 -0.84
C THR A 134 16.45 3.99 -1.56
N ASP A 135 16.88 2.75 -1.71
CA ASP A 135 16.04 1.70 -2.31
C ASP A 135 14.75 1.43 -1.51
N LYS A 136 14.70 1.86 -0.23
CA LYS A 136 13.54 1.65 0.65
C LYS A 136 12.77 2.94 0.94
N ARG A 137 13.43 4.10 0.96
CA ARG A 137 12.89 5.34 1.55
C ARG A 137 13.12 6.54 0.66
N VAL A 138 12.11 7.38 0.49
CA VAL A 138 12.21 8.73 -0.07
C VAL A 138 11.75 9.73 0.99
N LYS A 139 12.59 10.71 1.34
CA LYS A 139 12.31 11.67 2.42
C LYS A 139 12.90 13.06 2.17
N HIS A 140 12.43 14.05 2.91
CA HIS A 140 12.98 15.40 2.90
C HIS A 140 14.48 15.44 3.28
N LYS A 141 15.22 16.40 2.71
CA LYS A 141 16.59 16.75 3.06
C LYS A 141 16.64 18.23 3.50
N PRO A 142 16.98 18.55 4.77
CA PRO A 142 17.36 17.64 5.85
C PRO A 142 16.20 16.79 6.40
N SER A 143 16.50 15.71 7.11
CA SER A 143 15.48 14.85 7.71
C SER A 143 14.62 15.63 8.72
N LEU A 144 13.28 15.51 8.63
CA LEU A 144 12.34 16.20 9.54
C LEU A 144 12.03 15.40 10.82
N GLY A 145 12.61 14.22 10.97
CA GLY A 145 12.38 13.35 12.13
C GLY A 145 10.91 13.00 12.27
N GLU A 146 10.32 13.31 13.44
CA GLU A 146 8.93 13.00 13.72
C GLU A 146 7.90 13.93 13.07
N GLN A 147 8.38 15.04 12.53
CA GLN A 147 7.57 16.10 11.94
C GLN A 147 7.32 15.90 10.44
N GLY A 148 7.82 14.81 9.86
CA GLY A 148 7.70 14.51 8.44
C GLY A 148 7.14 13.13 8.13
N VAL A 149 6.69 12.99 6.90
CA VAL A 149 6.30 11.72 6.29
C VAL A 149 7.35 11.29 5.27
N HIS A 150 7.47 9.99 5.07
CA HIS A 150 8.31 9.40 4.05
C HIS A 150 7.45 8.67 3.04
N GLY A 151 7.96 8.54 1.81
CA GLY A 151 7.47 7.53 0.88
C GLY A 151 8.32 6.26 1.02
N ARG A 152 7.69 5.09 1.05
CA ARG A 152 8.35 3.85 0.66
C ARG A 152 8.69 3.94 -0.82
N THR A 153 9.94 3.67 -1.18
CA THR A 153 10.36 3.75 -2.59
C THR A 153 9.56 2.75 -3.43
N ASN A 154 8.93 3.26 -4.48
CA ASN A 154 8.11 2.51 -5.43
C ASN A 154 8.47 2.99 -6.84
N PRO A 155 9.44 2.33 -7.51
CA PRO A 155 9.87 2.72 -8.86
C PRO A 155 8.72 2.71 -9.88
N GLU A 156 7.72 1.84 -9.68
CA GLU A 156 6.56 1.72 -10.57
C GLU A 156 5.61 2.92 -10.48
N ALA A 157 5.77 3.78 -9.47
CA ALA A 157 4.99 5.00 -9.31
C ALA A 157 5.48 6.16 -10.19
N VAL A 158 6.51 5.98 -11.04
CA VAL A 158 7.18 7.05 -11.81
C VAL A 158 6.24 7.92 -12.66
N GLY A 159 5.16 7.33 -13.19
CA GLY A 159 4.19 8.06 -14.01
C GLY A 159 3.00 8.62 -13.23
N SER A 160 2.95 8.49 -11.90
CA SER A 160 1.72 8.76 -11.13
C SER A 160 1.26 10.21 -11.23
N GLU A 161 2.18 11.15 -11.39
CA GLU A 161 1.88 12.57 -11.54
C GLU A 161 1.40 12.94 -12.96
N LEU A 162 1.64 12.07 -13.95
CA LEU A 162 1.23 12.30 -15.34
C LEU A 162 -0.23 11.90 -15.54
N HIS A 163 -1.03 12.83 -16.08
CA HIS A 163 -2.43 12.59 -16.49
C HIS A 163 -3.27 11.82 -15.45
N GLN A 164 -3.20 12.28 -14.20
CA GLN A 164 -3.96 11.72 -13.08
C GLN A 164 -5.44 11.59 -13.43
N PHE A 165 -6.05 10.50 -12.97
CA PHE A 165 -7.48 10.31 -13.14
C PHE A 165 -8.22 10.85 -11.91
N GLN A 166 -9.29 11.61 -12.13
CA GLN A 166 -10.08 12.21 -11.06
C GLN A 166 -11.54 11.79 -11.17
N PHE A 167 -12.18 11.55 -10.03
CA PHE A 167 -13.60 11.25 -9.96
C PHE A 167 -14.19 11.62 -8.59
N SER A 168 -15.47 11.95 -8.58
CA SER A 168 -16.22 12.22 -7.34
C SER A 168 -16.83 10.93 -6.80
N PHE A 169 -16.58 10.63 -5.53
CA PHE A 169 -17.22 9.52 -4.83
C PHE A 169 -17.75 10.02 -3.48
N ASP A 170 -19.05 9.87 -3.25
CA ASP A 170 -19.75 10.33 -2.03
C ASP A 170 -19.35 11.75 -1.58
N GLY A 171 -19.29 12.67 -2.55
CA GLY A 171 -19.05 14.09 -2.35
C GLY A 171 -17.60 14.51 -2.15
N VAL A 172 -16.62 13.60 -2.31
CA VAL A 172 -15.19 13.95 -2.31
C VAL A 172 -14.55 13.68 -3.67
N ASN A 173 -13.70 14.59 -4.13
CA ASN A 173 -12.89 14.37 -5.33
C ASN A 173 -11.70 13.48 -4.96
N LEU A 174 -11.61 12.32 -5.61
CA LEU A 174 -10.51 11.38 -5.48
C LEU A 174 -9.58 11.53 -6.68
N VAL A 175 -8.29 11.50 -6.41
CA VAL A 175 -7.25 11.54 -7.42
C VAL A 175 -6.46 10.25 -7.35
N VAL A 176 -6.30 9.60 -8.49
CA VAL A 176 -5.66 8.28 -8.58
C VAL A 176 -4.65 8.26 -9.74
N PRO A 177 -3.65 7.35 -9.71
CA PRO A 177 -2.70 7.23 -10.81
C PRO A 177 -3.41 7.01 -12.15
N ASN A 178 -2.77 7.46 -13.23
CA ASN A 178 -3.27 7.16 -14.57
C ASN A 178 -3.33 5.64 -14.81
N PRO A 179 -4.21 5.16 -15.70
CA PRO A 179 -4.41 3.73 -15.92
C PRO A 179 -3.15 2.96 -16.30
N VAL A 180 -2.21 3.57 -17.03
CA VAL A 180 -0.97 2.91 -17.46
C VAL A 180 -0.06 2.66 -16.25
N THR A 181 0.23 3.71 -15.48
CA THR A 181 1.05 3.60 -14.26
C THR A 181 0.43 2.63 -13.26
N TRP A 182 -0.88 2.71 -13.04
CA TRP A 182 -1.54 1.80 -12.11
C TRP A 182 -1.48 0.34 -12.58
N SER A 183 -1.59 0.10 -13.89
CA SER A 183 -1.43 -1.23 -14.49
C SER A 183 -0.02 -1.77 -14.29
N VAL A 184 1.01 -0.95 -14.51
CA VAL A 184 2.41 -1.32 -14.25
C VAL A 184 2.60 -1.71 -12.78
N MET A 185 2.15 -0.88 -11.84
CA MET A 185 2.22 -1.18 -10.40
C MET A 185 1.56 -2.53 -10.06
N LYS A 186 0.41 -2.83 -10.66
CA LYS A 186 -0.32 -4.09 -10.42
C LYS A 186 0.35 -5.30 -11.05
N LEU A 187 0.87 -5.17 -12.27
CA LEU A 187 1.60 -6.23 -12.96
C LEU A 187 2.90 -6.57 -12.22
N THR A 188 3.65 -5.57 -11.77
CA THR A 188 4.85 -5.79 -10.95
C THR A 188 4.50 -6.45 -9.62
N ALA A 189 3.50 -5.92 -8.88
CA ALA A 189 3.06 -6.55 -7.64
C ALA A 189 2.57 -8.01 -7.84
N THR A 190 1.96 -8.31 -8.99
CA THR A 190 1.54 -9.67 -9.35
C THR A 190 2.75 -10.56 -9.60
N ARG A 191 3.76 -10.08 -10.34
CA ARG A 191 5.02 -10.78 -10.54
C ARG A 191 5.73 -11.07 -9.21
N ASP A 192 5.83 -10.08 -8.33
CA ASP A 192 6.49 -10.23 -7.02
C ASP A 192 5.80 -11.30 -6.17
N ARG A 193 4.46 -11.27 -6.11
CA ARG A 193 3.66 -12.30 -5.42
C ARG A 193 3.84 -13.68 -6.03
N TRP A 194 3.91 -13.75 -7.37
CA TRP A 194 4.13 -15.00 -8.07
C TRP A 194 5.50 -15.61 -7.72
N VAL A 195 6.58 -14.81 -7.79
CA VAL A 195 7.93 -15.24 -7.41
C VAL A 195 7.95 -15.72 -5.95
N LEU A 196 7.42 -14.93 -5.02
CA LEU A 196 7.33 -15.31 -3.61
C LEU A 196 6.55 -16.62 -3.40
N SER A 197 5.49 -16.85 -4.17
CA SER A 197 4.70 -18.09 -4.08
C SER A 197 5.48 -19.32 -4.56
N GLN A 198 6.34 -19.17 -5.57
CA GLN A 198 7.22 -20.24 -6.05
C GLN A 198 8.33 -20.54 -5.03
N ASP A 199 8.92 -19.51 -4.43
CA ASP A 199 9.96 -19.65 -3.42
C ASP A 199 9.43 -20.30 -2.14
N LEU A 200 8.22 -19.94 -1.70
CA LEU A 200 7.58 -20.59 -0.56
C LEU A 200 7.18 -22.04 -0.84
N ALA A 201 6.81 -22.36 -2.08
CA ALA A 201 6.54 -23.73 -2.50
C ALA A 201 7.83 -24.58 -2.54
N SER A 202 8.95 -24.00 -2.99
CA SER A 202 10.24 -24.69 -3.00
C SER A 202 10.78 -24.93 -1.59
N VAL A 203 10.65 -23.97 -0.67
CA VAL A 203 11.02 -24.13 0.75
C VAL A 203 10.17 -25.20 1.45
N LYS A 204 8.86 -25.28 1.14
CA LYS A 204 8.00 -26.36 1.68
C LYS A 204 8.37 -27.74 1.16
N ASN A 205 8.85 -27.86 -0.08
CA ASN A 205 9.27 -29.13 -0.68
C ASN A 205 10.61 -29.65 -0.15
N PHE A 206 11.44 -28.80 0.49
CA PHE A 206 12.66 -29.23 1.19
C PHE A 206 12.41 -29.73 2.63
N GLY A 207 11.19 -29.60 3.15
CA GLY A 207 10.81 -30.04 4.52
C GLY A 207 10.25 -31.47 4.61
N SER A 208 10.10 -32.19 3.51
CA SER A 208 9.45 -33.53 3.47
C SER A 208 10.35 -34.68 3.02
N SER A 209 11.68 -34.51 2.99
CA SER A 209 12.60 -35.65 2.86
C SER A 209 12.88 -36.23 4.25
N VAL A 210 12.01 -37.16 4.66
CA VAL A 210 12.34 -38.15 5.69
C VAL A 210 13.60 -38.87 5.23
N VAL A 211 14.73 -38.57 5.87
CA VAL A 211 15.96 -39.35 5.73
C VAL A 211 15.70 -40.69 6.43
N CYS A 212 15.21 -41.68 5.67
CA CYS A 212 15.24 -43.07 6.09
C CYS A 212 16.71 -43.50 6.21
N LYS A 213 17.26 -43.44 7.43
CA LYS A 213 18.49 -44.18 7.75
C LYS A 213 18.16 -45.68 7.76
N PRO A 214 18.94 -46.54 7.09
CA PRO A 214 18.77 -47.98 7.17
C PRO A 214 19.15 -48.47 8.59
N PRO A 215 18.46 -49.48 9.16
CA PRO A 215 18.73 -49.94 10.50
C PRO A 215 19.98 -50.83 10.51
N SER A 216 21.00 -50.42 11.27
CA SER A 216 22.09 -51.31 11.67
C SER A 216 21.62 -52.21 12.81
N MET A 217 21.67 -53.52 12.59
CA MET A 217 21.41 -54.55 13.59
C MET A 217 22.31 -54.44 14.82
N HIS A 218 21.77 -54.91 15.96
CA HIS A 218 22.40 -55.26 17.25
C HIS A 218 22.21 -54.26 18.41
N LYS A 219 21.16 -54.45 19.21
CA LYS A 219 21.20 -55.24 20.46
C LYS A 219 19.84 -55.24 21.19
N MET A 220 19.55 -56.39 21.78
CA MET A 220 18.36 -56.78 22.55
C MET A 220 18.17 -56.01 23.87
N CYS A 221 16.90 -55.98 24.30
CA CYS A 221 16.31 -56.08 25.67
C CYS A 221 16.99 -55.31 26.82
N THR A 222 16.24 -54.57 27.67
CA THR A 222 15.31 -55.15 28.66
C THR A 222 14.23 -54.16 29.12
N ALA A 223 13.11 -54.72 29.57
CA ALA A 223 12.00 -54.05 30.23
C ALA A 223 12.23 -53.88 31.74
N SER A 224 11.66 -52.83 32.33
CA SER A 224 10.81 -52.92 33.54
C SER A 224 10.17 -51.57 33.91
N LEU A 225 8.84 -51.61 34.07
CA LEU A 225 7.97 -50.63 34.72
C LEU A 225 8.27 -50.53 36.23
N PRO A 226 7.83 -49.47 36.93
CA PRO A 226 6.43 -49.41 37.43
C PRO A 226 5.51 -48.46 36.66
#